data_AF-A0AA37UE85-F1
#
_entry.id   AF-A0AA37UE85-F1
#
_cell.length_a   1.000
_cell.length_b   1.000
_cell.length_c   1.000
_cell.angle_alpha   90.00
_cell.angle_beta   90.00
_cell.angle_gamma   90.00
#
_symmetry.space_group_name_H-M   'P 1'
#
loop_
_entity.id
_entity.type
_entity.pdbx_description
1 polymer ?
#
loop_
_entity_poly.entity_id
_entity_poly.type
_entity_poly.pdbx_seq_one_letter_code
_entity_poly.pdbx_strand_id
1 'polypeptide(L)'
;MRELVDEELATWLEKAAKDGARLGLQVDVDAGGALLGFGVAAANDSVRVPWGAHRPDYEALEAWLVSSAPKAVVDAKPQIKALRAIGVELGGLDVDTRIAGHLLAPGQAWKGFEQQVYDVLGETVTAGDPNQLVPVDEPLSPATRAWYALRVAEQLDGRLSEGSRRVLREIEQPLVAVLAAMEQDGIAVDAAGLAEQRGALTARIDDLARRAYAEIGHEVNLGSPKQLQQVLFEELAMPKTRANKTGYSTDAAALADLRDKTEHPFLSLLLEHRDAAKLRQIIETLERTVAGDGRIHTSYDQGGASTGRLSSTEPNLQNIPVKTEDGRRIRSAFRAGERAEALLTADYSQIEMRIMAHLSQDAGLIEAFNAGEDLHRFVGARIFHVDPADVTPLQRTKVKAMSYGLAYGLSAFGLSKQLRIETGEAKQLMEDYFARFGAVREYLRGVVAKAKEDGYTETIFGRRRPFPDLNSTNRVLRENAERAALNAPIQGSAADIVKIAMLGVDRALRQEGLASRMLLQVHDELLFDVAPGETAALTELVRREMAGAAELAVPLDVQVGTGENWDRAAH
;
A
#
# COMPACT_ATOMS: atom_id res chain seq x y z
N MET A 1 3.28 38.77 -11.80
CA MET A 1 2.29 38.21 -10.86
C MET A 1 1.29 39.31 -10.54
N ARG A 2 -0.01 39.04 -10.68
CA ARG A 2 -1.07 39.93 -10.17
C ARG A 2 -1.66 39.32 -8.91
N GLU A 3 -1.96 40.16 -7.93
CA GLU A 3 -2.72 39.78 -6.75
C GLU A 3 -4.18 40.17 -6.99
N LEU A 4 -5.11 39.21 -6.95
CA LEU A 4 -6.54 39.44 -7.23
C LEU A 4 -7.40 39.00 -6.05
N VAL A 5 -8.47 39.76 -5.80
CA VAL A 5 -9.52 39.49 -4.82
C VAL A 5 -10.88 39.97 -5.36
N ASP A 6 -11.97 39.56 -4.72
CA ASP A 6 -13.33 40.12 -4.94
C ASP A 6 -13.81 40.04 -6.41
N GLU A 7 -14.44 41.09 -6.94
CA GLU A 7 -15.01 41.12 -8.30
C GLU A 7 -13.97 40.89 -9.41
N GLU A 8 -12.73 41.35 -9.22
CA GLU A 8 -11.65 41.13 -10.19
C GLU A 8 -11.27 39.65 -10.28
N LEU A 9 -11.23 38.96 -9.13
CA LEU A 9 -10.97 37.54 -9.06
C LEU A 9 -12.12 36.73 -9.67
N ALA A 10 -13.37 37.10 -9.37
CA ALA A 10 -14.55 36.45 -9.94
C ALA A 10 -14.54 36.52 -11.48
N THR A 11 -14.35 37.74 -12.01
CA THR A 11 -14.28 37.97 -13.46
C THR A 11 -13.13 37.19 -14.11
N TRP A 12 -11.98 37.12 -13.42
CA TRP A 12 -10.84 36.37 -13.91
C TRP A 12 -11.11 34.86 -13.95
N LEU A 13 -11.67 34.28 -12.88
CA LEU A 13 -11.99 32.86 -12.79
C LEU A 13 -13.03 32.44 -13.84
N GLU A 14 -14.09 33.22 -14.03
CA GLU A 14 -15.11 32.96 -15.07
C GLU A 14 -14.50 32.91 -16.47
N LYS A 15 -13.59 33.85 -16.77
CA LYS A 15 -12.89 33.89 -18.07
C LYS A 15 -11.87 32.76 -18.21
N ALA A 16 -11.13 32.47 -17.15
CA ALA A 16 -10.06 31.49 -17.15
C ALA A 16 -10.59 30.05 -17.22
N ALA A 17 -11.66 29.74 -16.50
CA ALA A 17 -12.31 28.43 -16.47
C ALA A 17 -13.37 28.23 -17.57
N LYS A 18 -13.49 29.21 -18.49
CA LYS A 18 -14.46 29.17 -19.58
C LYS A 18 -14.33 27.89 -20.40
N ASP A 19 -15.46 27.37 -20.87
CA ASP A 19 -15.55 26.17 -21.71
C ASP A 19 -14.95 24.90 -21.03
N GLY A 20 -14.87 24.89 -19.69
CA GLY A 20 -14.33 23.77 -18.93
C GLY A 20 -12.81 23.68 -18.94
N ALA A 21 -12.11 24.79 -19.19
CA ALA A 21 -10.65 24.84 -19.19
C ALA A 21 -10.08 24.42 -17.83
N ARG A 22 -9.05 23.55 -17.87
CA ARG A 22 -8.28 23.13 -16.70
C ARG A 22 -7.42 24.28 -16.20
N LEU A 23 -7.45 24.54 -14.90
CA LEU A 23 -6.58 25.52 -14.25
C LEU A 23 -5.60 24.83 -13.31
N GLY A 24 -4.41 25.40 -13.19
CA GLY A 24 -3.44 25.03 -12.17
C GLY A 24 -3.81 25.62 -10.82
N LEU A 25 -3.62 24.85 -9.76
CA LEU A 25 -3.83 25.26 -8.37
C LEU A 25 -2.60 24.92 -7.52
N GLN A 26 -2.18 25.88 -6.72
CA GLN A 26 -1.23 25.69 -5.63
C GLN A 26 -1.82 26.30 -4.36
N VAL A 27 -2.02 25.48 -3.33
CA VAL A 27 -2.34 25.94 -1.99
C VAL A 27 -1.03 26.34 -1.28
N ASP A 28 -0.99 27.55 -0.73
CA ASP A 28 0.18 28.10 -0.04
C ASP A 28 -0.02 28.01 1.47
N VAL A 29 0.87 27.31 2.17
CA VAL A 29 0.81 27.10 3.61
C VAL A 29 2.14 27.46 4.26
N ASP A 30 2.11 27.95 5.49
CA ASP A 30 3.32 28.16 6.28
C ASP A 30 3.90 26.85 6.83
N ALA A 31 5.03 26.94 7.54
CA ALA A 31 5.67 25.78 8.16
C ALA A 31 4.82 25.11 9.25
N GLY A 32 3.82 25.81 9.80
CA GLY A 32 2.84 25.27 10.74
C GLY A 32 1.59 24.69 10.07
N GLY A 33 1.51 24.73 8.74
CA GLY A 33 0.35 24.29 7.97
C GLY A 33 -0.80 25.30 7.91
N ALA A 34 -0.60 26.53 8.38
CA ALA A 34 -1.60 27.58 8.27
C ALA A 34 -1.66 28.10 6.83
N LEU A 35 -2.88 28.26 6.31
CA LEU A 35 -3.12 28.69 4.94
C LEU A 35 -2.79 30.19 4.77
N LEU A 36 -1.89 30.50 3.84
CA LEU A 36 -1.44 31.86 3.51
C LEU A 36 -2.10 32.43 2.25
N GLY A 37 -2.50 31.57 1.33
CA GLY A 37 -3.02 32.00 0.03
C GLY A 37 -3.05 30.88 -1.00
N PHE A 38 -3.25 31.30 -2.24
CA PHE A 38 -3.37 30.41 -3.39
C PHE A 38 -2.64 30.98 -4.59
N GLY A 39 -2.09 30.08 -5.40
CA GLY A 39 -1.78 30.34 -6.79
C GLY A 39 -2.83 29.70 -7.67
N VAL A 40 -3.39 30.47 -8.61
CA VAL A 40 -4.27 29.95 -9.65
C VAL A 40 -3.69 30.34 -11.01
N ALA A 41 -3.64 29.40 -11.94
CA ALA A 41 -3.03 29.63 -13.24
C ALA A 41 -3.89 29.10 -14.39
N ALA A 42 -4.01 29.91 -15.43
CA ALA A 42 -4.43 29.51 -16.77
C ALA A 42 -3.18 29.36 -17.66
N ALA A 43 -3.35 28.90 -18.90
CA ALA A 43 -2.23 28.64 -19.83
C ALA A 43 -1.29 29.87 -20.02
N ASN A 44 -1.88 31.07 -20.10
CA ASN A 44 -1.15 32.31 -20.45
C ASN A 44 -1.10 33.33 -19.31
N ASP A 45 -1.62 33.00 -18.12
CA ASP A 45 -1.81 33.97 -17.05
C ASP A 45 -1.85 33.27 -15.68
N SER A 46 -1.35 33.93 -14.64
CA SER A 46 -1.35 33.38 -13.28
C SER A 46 -1.53 34.48 -12.24
N VAL A 47 -2.29 34.15 -11.20
CA VAL A 47 -2.72 35.08 -10.17
C VAL A 47 -2.43 34.50 -8.79
N ARG A 48 -2.03 35.38 -7.87
CA ARG A 48 -1.95 35.09 -6.45
C ARG A 48 -3.24 35.56 -5.79
N VAL A 49 -3.82 34.74 -4.94
CA VAL A 49 -4.95 35.13 -4.09
C VAL A 49 -4.47 35.04 -2.65
N PRO A 50 -4.31 36.17 -1.92
CA PRO A 50 -3.95 36.12 -0.51
C PRO A 50 -5.12 35.51 0.25
N TRP A 51 -4.88 34.83 1.37
CA TRP A 51 -5.96 34.27 2.17
C TRP A 51 -6.14 34.99 3.50
N GLY A 52 -7.40 35.20 3.89
CA GLY A 52 -7.81 35.61 5.23
C GLY A 52 -9.15 35.00 5.56
N ALA A 53 -9.26 34.32 6.70
CA ALA A 53 -10.50 33.63 7.08
C ALA A 53 -11.70 34.58 7.15
N HIS A 54 -12.87 34.10 6.72
CA HIS A 54 -14.17 34.77 6.82
C HIS A 54 -14.26 36.14 6.13
N ARG A 55 -13.62 36.29 4.97
CA ARG A 55 -13.72 37.51 4.15
C ARG A 55 -14.56 37.27 2.89
N PRO A 56 -15.55 38.14 2.58
CA PRO A 56 -16.35 38.04 1.36
C PRO A 56 -15.50 38.08 0.07
N ASP A 57 -14.33 38.71 0.14
CA ASP A 57 -13.34 38.84 -0.94
C ASP A 57 -12.96 37.51 -1.63
N TYR A 58 -13.28 36.35 -1.02
CA TYR A 58 -12.88 35.03 -1.49
C TYR A 58 -14.03 34.11 -1.91
N GLU A 59 -15.29 34.57 -1.88
CA GLU A 59 -16.46 33.74 -2.22
C GLU A 59 -16.34 33.08 -3.60
N ALA A 60 -15.84 33.82 -4.60
CA ALA A 60 -15.64 33.28 -5.95
C ALA A 60 -14.57 32.17 -6.00
N LEU A 61 -13.50 32.30 -5.20
CA LEU A 61 -12.48 31.26 -5.09
C LEU A 61 -13.04 30.02 -4.39
N GLU A 62 -13.73 30.19 -3.26
CA GLU A 62 -14.34 29.09 -2.52
C GLU A 62 -15.34 28.32 -3.40
N ALA A 63 -16.22 29.03 -4.10
CA ALA A 63 -17.16 28.45 -5.05
C ALA A 63 -16.43 27.67 -6.17
N TRP A 64 -15.35 28.20 -6.71
CA TRP A 64 -14.55 27.51 -7.72
C TRP A 64 -13.82 26.28 -7.16
N LEU A 65 -13.26 26.37 -5.95
CA LEU A 65 -12.55 25.29 -5.27
C LEU A 65 -13.44 24.05 -5.07
N VAL A 66 -14.68 24.24 -4.64
CA VAL A 66 -15.65 23.14 -4.43
C VAL A 66 -16.35 22.66 -5.71
N SER A 67 -16.26 23.43 -6.80
CA SER A 67 -16.90 23.08 -8.07
C SER A 67 -16.25 21.88 -8.78
N SER A 68 -16.95 21.33 -9.76
CA SER A 68 -16.42 20.29 -10.66
C SER A 68 -15.45 20.82 -11.73
N ALA A 69 -15.12 22.11 -11.74
CA ALA A 69 -14.16 22.67 -12.69
C ALA A 69 -12.80 21.96 -12.56
N PRO A 70 -12.14 21.57 -13.66
CA PRO A 70 -10.95 20.73 -13.62
C PRO A 70 -9.72 21.47 -13.09
N LYS A 71 -9.03 20.83 -12.13
CA LYS A 71 -7.88 21.39 -11.41
C LYS A 71 -6.65 20.50 -11.59
N ALA A 72 -5.53 21.10 -11.96
CA ALA A 72 -4.20 20.50 -11.94
C ALA A 72 -3.46 20.91 -10.66
N VAL A 73 -2.95 19.93 -9.93
CA VAL A 73 -2.27 20.12 -8.64
C VAL A 73 -1.01 19.28 -8.61
N VAL A 74 0.03 19.74 -7.92
CA VAL A 74 1.21 18.90 -7.63
C VAL A 74 1.09 18.38 -6.20
N ASP A 75 1.01 17.07 -6.03
CA ASP A 75 0.88 16.44 -4.70
C ASP A 75 -0.33 17.01 -3.95
N ALA A 76 -1.53 16.61 -4.38
CA ALA A 76 -2.80 17.21 -3.98
C ALA A 76 -3.17 16.88 -2.53
N LYS A 77 -2.73 15.75 -1.98
CA LYS A 77 -3.17 15.27 -0.66
C LYS A 77 -2.86 16.24 0.50
N PRO A 78 -1.63 16.75 0.68
CA PRO A 78 -1.36 17.78 1.70
C PRO A 78 -2.21 19.05 1.49
N GLN A 79 -2.43 19.46 0.24
CA GLN A 79 -3.22 20.64 -0.10
C GLN A 79 -4.70 20.46 0.24
N ILE A 80 -5.25 19.27 -0.01
CA ILE A 80 -6.61 18.88 0.40
C ILE A 80 -6.74 18.89 1.92
N LYS A 81 -5.74 18.40 2.67
CA LYS A 81 -5.77 18.47 4.14
C LYS A 81 -5.79 19.92 4.65
N ALA A 82 -5.01 20.80 4.04
CA ALA A 82 -5.00 22.23 4.38
C ALA A 82 -6.35 22.91 4.10
N LEU A 83 -6.97 22.60 2.95
CA LEU A 83 -8.32 23.07 2.62
C LEU A 83 -9.38 22.55 3.59
N ARG A 84 -9.33 21.27 3.97
CA ARG A 84 -10.25 20.69 4.95
C ARG A 84 -10.15 21.35 6.33
N ALA A 85 -8.95 21.81 6.72
CA ALA A 85 -8.74 22.50 8.00
C ALA A 85 -9.51 23.84 8.10
N ILE A 86 -9.87 24.44 6.96
CA ILE A 86 -10.70 25.65 6.89
C ILE A 86 -12.15 25.38 6.45
N GLY A 87 -12.56 24.10 6.36
CA GLY A 87 -13.90 23.71 5.96
C GLY A 87 -14.18 23.71 4.45
N VAL A 88 -13.14 23.73 3.60
CA VAL A 88 -13.28 23.69 2.15
C VAL A 88 -12.99 22.29 1.62
N GLU A 89 -13.92 21.71 0.87
CA GLU A 89 -13.72 20.42 0.18
C GLU A 89 -13.34 20.65 -1.28
N LEU A 90 -12.13 20.25 -1.67
CA LEU A 90 -11.67 20.39 -3.05
C LEU A 90 -12.50 19.52 -4.00
N GLY A 91 -13.25 20.15 -4.90
CA GLY A 91 -13.92 19.49 -6.03
C GLY A 91 -13.07 19.51 -7.29
N GLY A 92 -13.38 18.66 -8.27
CA GLY A 92 -12.84 18.75 -9.63
C GLY A 92 -11.32 18.54 -9.75
N LEU A 93 -10.68 17.79 -8.84
CA LEU A 93 -9.28 17.37 -9.02
C LEU A 93 -9.15 16.50 -10.28
N ASP A 94 -8.57 17.06 -11.34
CA ASP A 94 -8.47 16.41 -12.65
C ASP A 94 -7.11 15.75 -12.83
N VAL A 95 -6.01 16.43 -12.48
CA VAL A 95 -4.65 15.84 -12.50
C VAL A 95 -3.86 16.20 -11.24
N ASP A 96 -3.44 15.18 -10.47
CA ASP A 96 -2.30 15.26 -9.55
C ASP A 96 -1.06 14.80 -10.32
N THR A 97 -0.11 15.71 -10.51
CA THR A 97 1.08 15.44 -11.34
C THR A 97 1.95 14.32 -10.77
N ARG A 98 1.99 14.15 -9.44
CA ARG A 98 2.78 13.08 -8.80
C ARG A 98 2.17 11.73 -9.10
N ILE A 99 0.83 11.62 -9.01
CA ILE A 99 0.10 10.38 -9.29
C ILE A 99 0.14 10.05 -10.79
N ALA A 100 -0.11 11.03 -11.65
CA ALA A 100 -0.04 10.85 -13.11
C ALA A 100 1.36 10.43 -13.55
N GLY A 101 2.40 11.02 -12.95
CA GLY A 101 3.77 10.59 -13.14
C GLY A 101 4.01 9.15 -12.71
N HIS A 102 3.57 8.78 -11.50
CA HIS A 102 3.71 7.41 -11.01
C HIS A 102 3.05 6.38 -11.95
N LEU A 103 1.89 6.69 -12.53
CA LEU A 103 1.23 5.82 -13.50
C LEU A 103 2.03 5.62 -14.81
N LEU A 104 2.85 6.61 -15.21
CA LEU A 104 3.73 6.48 -16.38
C LEU A 104 4.98 5.68 -16.07
N ALA A 105 5.59 5.92 -14.91
CA ALA A 105 6.86 5.31 -14.51
C ALA A 105 6.79 4.76 -13.08
N PRO A 106 6.03 3.67 -12.86
CA PRO A 106 5.89 3.08 -11.53
C PRO A 106 7.23 2.54 -11.02
N GLY A 107 7.59 2.90 -9.79
CA GLY A 107 8.86 2.50 -9.16
C GLY A 107 10.03 3.46 -9.37
N GLN A 108 9.86 4.52 -10.18
CA GLN A 108 10.74 5.68 -10.09
C GLN A 108 10.33 6.53 -8.89
N ALA A 109 11.32 7.06 -8.17
CA ALA A 109 11.06 8.04 -7.12
C ALA A 109 10.68 9.36 -7.81
N TRP A 110 9.38 9.66 -7.86
CA TRP A 110 8.88 10.96 -8.28
C TRP A 110 9.19 11.94 -7.16
N LYS A 111 10.35 12.60 -7.27
CA LYS A 111 10.86 13.57 -6.29
C LYS A 111 10.02 14.86 -6.34
N GLY A 112 10.38 15.82 -5.48
CA GLY A 112 9.67 17.10 -5.32
C GLY A 112 9.43 17.88 -6.61
N PHE A 113 8.58 18.89 -6.50
CA PHE A 113 8.07 19.72 -7.60
C PHE A 113 9.13 20.11 -8.64
N GLU A 114 10.31 20.57 -8.21
CA GLU A 114 11.37 21.05 -9.10
C GLU A 114 11.91 19.95 -10.01
N GLN A 115 12.06 18.74 -9.48
CA GLN A 115 12.49 17.59 -10.29
C GLN A 115 11.42 17.20 -11.30
N GLN A 116 10.13 17.29 -10.94
CA GLN A 116 9.05 17.02 -11.90
C GLN A 116 9.05 18.03 -13.05
N VAL A 117 9.27 19.32 -12.77
CA VAL A 117 9.39 20.34 -13.81
C VAL A 117 10.56 20.03 -14.74
N TYR A 118 11.72 19.63 -14.19
CA TYR A 118 12.87 19.24 -14.98
C TYR A 118 12.61 17.98 -15.82
N ASP A 119 12.11 16.90 -15.21
CA ASP A 119 11.93 15.61 -15.87
C ASP A 119 10.85 15.64 -16.96
N VAL A 120 9.85 16.51 -16.82
CA VAL A 120 8.70 16.59 -17.74
C VAL A 120 8.85 17.72 -18.76
N LEU A 121 9.35 18.90 -18.35
CA LEU A 121 9.44 20.08 -19.20
C LEU A 121 10.87 20.39 -19.65
N GLY A 122 11.90 19.82 -19.03
CA GLY A 122 13.31 20.14 -19.29
C GLY A 122 13.73 21.51 -18.76
N GLU A 123 12.92 22.12 -17.90
CA GLU A 123 13.14 23.46 -17.34
C GLU A 123 13.71 23.35 -15.92
N THR A 124 14.74 24.15 -15.62
CA THR A 124 15.31 24.21 -14.28
C THR A 124 14.58 25.25 -13.45
N VAL A 125 14.04 24.82 -12.32
CA VAL A 125 13.48 25.69 -11.30
C VAL A 125 14.43 25.70 -10.11
N THR A 126 14.78 26.89 -9.62
CA THR A 126 15.60 27.00 -8.43
C THR A 126 14.78 26.64 -7.19
N ALA A 127 15.19 25.59 -6.49
CA ALA A 127 14.72 25.32 -5.14
C ALA A 127 15.44 26.25 -4.17
N GLY A 128 14.71 26.97 -3.31
CA GLY A 128 15.34 27.65 -2.18
C GLY A 128 16.02 26.61 -1.29
N ASP A 129 17.29 26.82 -0.93
CA ASP A 129 18.01 25.92 -0.01
C ASP A 129 17.52 26.18 1.43
N PRO A 130 16.84 25.22 2.08
CA PRO A 130 16.34 25.41 3.43
C PRO A 130 17.45 25.53 4.48
N ASN A 131 18.71 25.21 4.14
CA ASN A 131 19.87 25.40 5.01
C ASN A 131 20.55 26.77 4.81
N GLN A 132 20.09 27.58 3.85
CA GLN A 132 20.59 28.94 3.69
C GLN A 132 19.87 29.90 4.63
N LEU A 133 20.65 30.59 5.48
CA LEU A 133 20.15 31.63 6.39
C LEU A 133 19.59 32.85 5.64
N VAL A 134 20.03 33.06 4.40
CA VAL A 134 19.53 34.09 3.49
C VAL A 134 19.35 33.42 2.12
N PRO A 135 18.11 33.34 1.60
CA PRO A 135 17.87 32.79 0.27
C PRO A 135 18.63 33.59 -0.78
N VAL A 136 19.45 32.91 -1.60
CA VAL A 136 20.14 33.55 -2.74
C VAL A 136 19.15 33.84 -3.88
N ASP A 137 18.08 33.06 -3.97
CA ASP A 137 16.99 33.20 -4.94
C ASP A 137 15.64 33.29 -4.22
N GLU A 138 14.73 34.13 -4.72
CA GLU A 138 13.36 34.19 -4.21
C GLU A 138 12.64 32.85 -4.50
N PRO A 139 12.00 32.24 -3.51
CA PRO A 139 11.25 31.01 -3.73
C PRO A 139 10.14 31.26 -4.75
N LEU A 140 9.88 30.26 -5.61
CA LEU A 140 8.79 30.36 -6.57
C LEU A 140 7.48 30.70 -5.86
N SER A 141 6.86 31.76 -6.35
CA SER A 141 5.55 32.19 -5.88
C SER A 141 4.47 31.09 -6.11
N PRO A 142 3.40 31.06 -5.31
CA PRO A 142 2.31 30.09 -5.49
C PRO A 142 1.72 30.11 -6.90
N ALA A 143 1.55 31.30 -7.50
CA ALA A 143 0.99 31.40 -8.86
C ALA A 143 1.93 30.82 -9.92
N THR A 144 3.25 31.00 -9.77
CA THR A 144 4.23 30.38 -10.67
C THR A 144 4.24 28.85 -10.52
N ARG A 145 4.14 28.35 -9.28
CA ARG A 145 4.01 26.90 -9.01
C ARG A 145 2.74 26.33 -9.65
N ALA A 146 1.60 27.02 -9.53
CA ALA A 146 0.35 26.63 -10.17
C ALA A 146 0.46 26.59 -11.70
N TRP A 147 1.18 27.54 -12.31
CA TRP A 147 1.40 27.56 -13.76
C TRP A 147 2.24 26.38 -14.25
N TYR A 148 3.32 26.05 -13.54
CA TYR A 148 4.11 24.85 -13.81
C TYR A 148 3.30 23.57 -13.57
N ALA A 149 2.49 23.51 -12.51
CA ALA A 149 1.62 22.37 -12.25
C ALA A 149 0.67 22.10 -13.44
N LEU A 150 0.08 23.15 -14.01
CA LEU A 150 -0.78 23.03 -15.19
C LEU A 150 -0.01 22.48 -16.40
N ARG A 151 1.16 23.04 -16.71
CA ARG A 151 1.99 22.60 -17.85
C ARG A 151 2.48 21.15 -17.71
N VAL A 152 2.93 20.79 -16.51
CA VAL A 152 3.35 19.42 -16.20
C VAL A 152 2.16 18.47 -16.32
N ALA A 153 1.00 18.84 -15.78
CA ALA A 153 -0.23 18.03 -15.89
C ALA A 153 -0.64 17.78 -17.35
N GLU A 154 -0.59 18.78 -18.21
CA GLU A 154 -0.87 18.62 -19.65
C GLU A 154 0.06 17.63 -20.33
N GLN A 155 1.38 17.70 -20.07
CA GLN A 155 2.36 16.79 -20.64
C GLN A 155 2.20 15.36 -20.12
N LEU A 156 1.95 15.19 -18.81
CA LEU A 156 1.76 13.86 -18.21
C LEU A 156 0.47 13.21 -18.71
N ASP A 157 -0.65 13.93 -18.69
CA ASP A 157 -1.94 13.42 -19.16
C ASP A 157 -1.88 13.03 -20.65
N GLY A 158 -1.20 13.83 -21.49
CA GLY A 158 -0.98 13.53 -22.90
C GLY A 158 -0.18 12.25 -23.16
N ARG A 159 0.66 11.81 -22.21
CA ARG A 159 1.50 10.60 -22.32
C ARG A 159 0.82 9.34 -21.80
N LEU A 160 -0.25 9.46 -21.01
CA LEU A 160 -0.96 8.30 -20.46
C LEU A 160 -1.70 7.54 -21.56
N SER A 161 -1.68 6.20 -21.46
CA SER A 161 -2.59 5.35 -22.24
C SER A 161 -4.05 5.62 -21.85
N GLU A 162 -4.99 5.28 -22.71
CA GLU A 162 -6.43 5.42 -22.39
C GLU A 162 -6.80 4.66 -21.10
N GLY A 163 -6.30 3.43 -20.93
CA GLY A 163 -6.47 2.64 -19.71
C GLY A 163 -5.88 3.34 -18.48
N SER A 164 -4.63 3.79 -18.55
CA SER A 164 -3.99 4.50 -17.43
C SER A 164 -4.68 5.83 -17.10
N ARG A 165 -5.21 6.54 -18.10
CA ARG A 165 -5.97 7.77 -17.90
C ARG A 165 -7.31 7.51 -17.21
N ARG A 166 -7.98 6.40 -17.54
CA ARG A 166 -9.17 5.95 -16.82
C ARG A 166 -8.86 5.64 -15.36
N VAL A 167 -7.80 4.86 -15.11
CA VAL A 167 -7.33 4.57 -13.74
C VAL A 167 -6.99 5.85 -12.96
N LEU A 168 -6.34 6.83 -13.60
CA LEU A 168 -6.10 8.12 -12.98
C LEU A 168 -7.42 8.77 -12.55
N ARG A 169 -8.35 8.96 -13.48
CA ARG A 169 -9.58 9.74 -13.26
C ARG A 169 -10.61 9.06 -12.37
N GLU A 170 -10.76 7.74 -12.50
CA GLU A 170 -11.83 6.98 -11.85
C GLU A 170 -11.39 6.31 -10.55
N ILE A 171 -10.08 6.06 -10.38
CA ILE A 171 -9.55 5.36 -9.21
C ILE A 171 -8.62 6.25 -8.39
N GLU A 172 -7.51 6.73 -8.96
CA GLU A 172 -6.47 7.38 -8.15
C GLU A 172 -6.85 8.77 -7.67
N GLN A 173 -7.46 9.58 -8.53
CA GLN A 173 -7.79 10.99 -8.23
C GLN A 173 -8.89 11.16 -7.19
N PRO A 174 -10.02 10.43 -7.28
CA PRO A 174 -11.04 10.51 -6.24
C PRO A 174 -10.54 9.98 -4.89
N LEU A 175 -9.60 9.01 -4.93
CA LEU A 175 -9.07 8.38 -3.72
C LEU A 175 -8.22 9.33 -2.88
N VAL A 176 -7.64 10.38 -3.48
CA VAL A 176 -6.80 11.36 -2.76
C VAL A 176 -7.56 11.98 -1.58
N ALA A 177 -8.83 12.35 -1.79
CA ALA A 177 -9.66 12.96 -0.75
C ALA A 177 -10.03 11.95 0.35
N VAL A 178 -10.30 10.70 -0.02
CA VAL A 178 -10.59 9.61 0.93
C VAL A 178 -9.39 9.34 1.82
N LEU A 179 -8.20 9.21 1.23
CA LEU A 179 -6.96 9.03 2.00
C LEU A 179 -6.65 10.24 2.87
N ALA A 180 -6.85 11.47 2.38
CA ALA A 180 -6.69 12.67 3.19
C ALA A 180 -7.57 12.63 4.45
N ALA A 181 -8.84 12.21 4.31
CA ALA A 181 -9.77 12.06 5.42
C ALA A 181 -9.34 10.96 6.40
N MET A 182 -9.02 9.75 5.90
CA MET A 182 -8.54 8.63 6.72
C MET A 182 -7.30 9.01 7.55
N GLU A 183 -6.34 9.69 6.92
CA GLU A 183 -5.12 10.14 7.61
C GLU A 183 -5.41 11.20 8.68
N GLN A 184 -6.40 12.06 8.47
CA GLN A 184 -6.84 13.05 9.47
C GLN A 184 -7.64 12.41 10.61
N ASP A 185 -8.44 11.39 10.32
CA ASP A 185 -9.20 10.66 11.34
C ASP A 185 -8.27 9.82 12.24
N GLY A 186 -7.27 9.15 11.66
CA GLY A 186 -6.32 8.32 12.39
C GLY A 186 -6.98 7.15 13.16
N ILE A 187 -6.17 6.37 13.87
CA ILE A 187 -6.66 5.25 14.70
C ILE A 187 -6.31 5.47 16.17
N ALA A 188 -7.27 5.23 17.08
CA ALA A 188 -7.06 5.37 18.51
C ALA A 188 -6.18 4.22 19.07
N VAL A 189 -5.29 4.57 20.00
CA VAL A 189 -4.29 3.62 20.52
C VAL A 189 -4.23 3.61 22.05
N ASP A 190 -4.10 2.42 22.62
CA ASP A 190 -3.78 2.19 24.04
C ASP A 190 -2.30 2.36 24.31
N ALA A 191 -1.93 3.62 24.57
CA ALA A 191 -0.56 3.99 24.93
C ALA A 191 -0.07 3.29 26.20
N ALA A 192 -0.96 3.04 27.18
CA ALA A 192 -0.59 2.32 28.39
C ALA A 192 -0.33 0.84 28.11
N GLY A 193 -1.22 0.20 27.34
CA GLY A 193 -1.04 -1.18 26.88
C GLY A 193 0.22 -1.37 26.04
N LEU A 194 0.55 -0.43 25.14
CA LEU A 194 1.81 -0.46 24.40
C LEU A 194 3.03 -0.37 25.32
N ALA A 195 3.02 0.53 26.30
CA ALA A 195 4.13 0.68 27.23
C ALA A 195 4.35 -0.57 28.10
N GLU A 196 3.27 -1.21 28.55
CA GLU A 196 3.32 -2.48 29.28
C GLU A 196 3.95 -3.59 28.41
N GLN A 197 3.48 -3.73 27.16
CA GLN A 197 4.01 -4.73 26.22
C GLN A 197 5.49 -4.49 25.92
N ARG A 198 5.92 -3.23 25.75
CA ARG A 198 7.32 -2.88 25.57
C ARG A 198 8.16 -3.28 26.79
N GLY A 199 7.66 -3.07 28.00
CA GLY A 199 8.30 -3.51 29.24
C GLY A 199 8.48 -5.02 29.30
N ALA A 200 7.42 -5.78 29.00
CA ALA A 200 7.45 -7.24 28.98
C ALA A 200 8.44 -7.80 27.93
N LEU A 201 8.44 -7.23 26.72
CA LEU A 201 9.39 -7.61 25.67
C LEU A 201 10.82 -7.27 26.04
N THR A 202 11.06 -6.14 26.71
CA THR A 202 12.41 -5.77 27.19
C THR A 202 12.94 -6.81 28.18
N ALA A 203 12.15 -7.18 29.18
CA ALA A 203 12.53 -8.21 30.14
C ALA A 203 12.79 -9.58 29.47
N ARG A 204 11.97 -9.95 28.47
CA ARG A 204 12.14 -11.19 27.70
C ARG A 204 13.40 -11.16 26.83
N ILE A 205 13.70 -10.04 26.19
CA ILE A 205 14.92 -9.85 25.39
C ILE A 205 16.16 -10.05 26.28
N ASP A 206 16.19 -9.40 27.45
CA ASP A 206 17.31 -9.52 28.38
C ASP A 206 17.51 -10.96 28.87
N ASP A 207 16.43 -11.69 29.13
CA ASP A 207 16.49 -13.11 29.50
C ASP A 207 17.02 -13.99 28.38
N LEU A 208 16.50 -13.82 27.16
CA LEU A 208 16.95 -14.56 25.98
C LEU A 208 18.42 -14.27 25.68
N ALA A 209 18.87 -13.02 25.85
CA ALA A 209 20.28 -12.65 25.70
C ALA A 209 21.15 -13.39 26.72
N ARG A 210 20.81 -13.35 28.01
CA ARG A 210 21.57 -14.07 29.06
C ARG A 210 21.67 -15.57 28.77
N ARG A 211 20.56 -16.19 28.37
CA ARG A 211 20.53 -17.61 28.01
C ARG A 211 21.38 -17.89 26.78
N ALA A 212 21.32 -17.05 25.75
CA ALA A 212 22.14 -17.19 24.55
C ALA A 212 23.64 -17.05 24.88
N TYR A 213 24.02 -16.12 25.78
CA TYR A 213 25.40 -15.95 26.23
C TYR A 213 25.90 -17.16 27.01
N ALA A 214 25.05 -17.79 27.82
CA ALA A 214 25.40 -19.02 28.53
C ALA A 214 25.75 -20.18 27.57
N GLU A 215 25.12 -20.25 26.40
CA GLU A 215 25.41 -21.27 25.37
C GLU A 215 26.77 -21.08 24.68
N ILE A 216 27.30 -19.85 24.65
CA ILE A 216 28.56 -19.52 23.95
C ILE A 216 29.70 -19.11 24.90
N GLY A 217 29.40 -18.91 26.19
CA GLY A 217 30.38 -18.61 27.24
C GLY A 217 30.82 -17.14 27.33
N HIS A 218 30.28 -16.24 26.51
CA HIS A 218 30.58 -14.80 26.57
C HIS A 218 29.44 -13.95 25.98
N GLU A 219 29.52 -12.64 26.23
CA GLU A 219 28.57 -11.68 25.67
C GLU A 219 28.92 -11.32 24.22
N VAL A 220 27.89 -11.08 23.43
CA VAL A 220 28.01 -10.64 22.04
C VAL A 220 26.80 -9.78 21.66
N ASN A 221 26.96 -8.85 20.73
CA ASN A 221 25.83 -8.11 20.18
C ASN A 221 25.02 -9.00 19.24
N LEU A 222 23.90 -9.55 19.74
CA LEU A 222 22.96 -10.41 19.01
C LEU A 222 22.21 -9.68 17.87
N GLY A 223 22.32 -8.34 17.81
CA GLY A 223 21.88 -7.52 16.70
C GLY A 223 22.92 -7.33 15.60
N SER A 224 24.20 -7.66 15.83
CA SER A 224 25.30 -7.44 14.88
C SER A 224 25.53 -8.65 13.98
N PRO A 225 25.25 -8.56 12.66
CA PRO A 225 25.47 -9.68 11.74
C PRO A 225 26.94 -10.10 11.65
N LYS A 226 27.88 -9.17 11.87
CA LYS A 226 29.32 -9.46 11.81
C LYS A 226 29.76 -10.29 13.03
N GLN A 227 29.38 -9.88 14.23
CA GLN A 227 29.76 -10.62 15.44
C GLN A 227 29.08 -12.00 15.47
N LEU A 228 27.83 -12.10 15.01
CA LEU A 228 27.17 -13.39 14.89
C LEU A 228 27.81 -14.31 13.85
N GLN A 229 28.34 -13.78 12.74
CA GLN A 229 29.08 -14.61 11.79
C GLN A 229 30.33 -15.23 12.42
N GLN A 230 31.05 -14.48 13.25
CA GLN A 230 32.21 -14.97 13.99
C GLN A 230 31.80 -16.10 14.96
N VAL A 231 30.81 -15.86 15.81
CA VAL A 231 30.31 -16.87 16.76
C VAL A 231 29.81 -18.13 16.02
N LEU A 232 28.97 -17.97 15.00
CA LEU A 232 28.34 -19.11 14.32
C LEU A 232 29.34 -19.93 13.49
N PHE A 233 30.19 -19.28 12.70
CA PHE A 233 30.97 -19.96 11.66
C PHE A 233 32.43 -20.17 12.04
N GLU A 234 32.98 -19.38 12.96
CA GLU A 234 34.37 -19.51 13.42
C GLU A 234 34.44 -20.24 14.76
N GLU A 235 33.67 -19.82 15.75
CA GLU A 235 33.74 -20.37 17.12
C GLU A 235 32.96 -21.68 17.25
N LEU A 236 31.69 -21.68 16.84
CA LEU A 236 30.82 -22.87 16.85
C LEU A 236 31.00 -23.76 15.62
N ALA A 237 31.84 -23.35 14.67
CA ALA A 237 32.17 -24.07 13.44
C ALA A 237 30.96 -24.62 12.66
N MET A 238 29.84 -23.88 12.66
CA MET A 238 28.60 -24.34 12.03
C MET A 238 28.68 -24.34 10.49
N PRO A 239 27.83 -25.13 9.80
CA PRO A 239 27.73 -25.10 8.34
C PRO A 239 27.44 -23.69 7.81
N LYS A 240 28.23 -23.27 6.82
CA LYS A 240 28.07 -21.96 6.17
C LYS A 240 26.70 -21.83 5.51
N THR A 241 26.05 -20.70 5.74
CA THR A 241 24.77 -20.37 5.08
C THR A 241 25.01 -19.74 3.70
N ARG A 242 23.95 -19.25 3.06
CA ARG A 242 24.04 -18.56 1.77
C ARG A 242 25.01 -17.37 1.85
N ALA A 243 25.97 -17.31 0.95
CA ALA A 243 26.92 -16.21 0.85
C ALA A 243 26.23 -14.89 0.46
N ASN A 244 26.73 -13.77 0.99
CA ASN A 244 26.34 -12.41 0.64
C ASN A 244 27.60 -11.56 0.40
N LYS A 245 27.43 -10.27 0.07
CA LYS A 245 28.57 -9.38 -0.24
C LYS A 245 29.59 -9.24 0.89
N THR A 246 29.20 -9.52 2.13
CA THR A 246 29.98 -9.27 3.35
C THR A 246 30.32 -10.54 4.14
N GLY A 247 30.06 -11.73 3.59
CA GLY A 247 30.25 -13.02 4.27
C GLY A 247 29.05 -13.97 4.05
N TYR A 248 28.42 -14.42 5.13
CA TYR A 248 27.30 -15.37 5.11
C TYR A 248 26.04 -14.76 5.71
N SER A 249 24.87 -15.16 5.19
CA SER A 249 23.59 -14.62 5.66
C SER A 249 23.26 -15.09 7.08
N THR A 250 22.92 -14.16 7.95
CA THR A 250 22.30 -14.44 9.25
C THR A 250 20.85 -13.99 9.26
N ASP A 251 20.16 -13.95 8.11
CA ASP A 251 18.71 -13.67 8.06
C ASP A 251 17.90 -14.78 8.76
N ALA A 252 16.62 -14.50 9.09
CA ALA A 252 15.78 -15.44 9.83
C ALA A 252 15.64 -16.81 9.14
N ALA A 253 15.57 -16.84 7.80
CA ALA A 253 15.48 -18.08 7.04
C ALA A 253 16.79 -18.87 7.09
N ALA A 254 17.93 -18.20 6.91
CA ALA A 254 19.25 -18.82 7.00
C ALA A 254 19.54 -19.38 8.40
N LEU A 255 19.14 -18.66 9.46
CA LEU A 255 19.27 -19.13 10.84
C LEU A 255 18.32 -20.28 11.17
N ALA A 256 17.09 -20.26 10.67
CA ALA A 256 16.15 -21.38 10.82
C ALA A 256 16.66 -22.65 10.11
N ASP A 257 17.14 -22.51 8.87
CA ASP A 257 17.76 -23.62 8.12
C ASP A 257 19.02 -24.15 8.83
N LEU A 258 19.80 -23.26 9.46
CA LEU A 258 20.98 -23.65 10.22
C LEU A 258 20.58 -24.40 11.50
N ARG A 259 19.56 -23.91 12.21
CA ARG A 259 19.00 -24.54 13.42
C ARG A 259 18.51 -25.94 13.10
N ASP A 260 17.80 -26.12 11.99
CA ASP A 260 17.26 -27.43 11.62
C ASP A 260 18.38 -28.42 11.20
N LYS A 261 19.58 -27.95 10.90
CA LYS A 261 20.75 -28.80 10.57
C LYS A 261 21.64 -29.11 11.76
N THR A 262 21.79 -28.18 12.70
CA THR A 262 22.73 -28.30 13.81
C THR A 262 22.05 -28.57 15.14
N GLU A 263 20.75 -28.26 15.24
CA GLU A 263 19.93 -28.33 16.46
C GLU A 263 20.52 -27.57 17.66
N HIS A 264 21.42 -26.61 17.40
CA HIS A 264 22.15 -25.92 18.45
C HIS A 264 21.22 -24.96 19.23
N PRO A 265 21.16 -25.03 20.59
CA PRO A 265 20.23 -24.22 21.39
C PRO A 265 20.36 -22.70 21.20
N PHE A 266 21.59 -22.21 21.06
CA PHE A 266 21.89 -20.80 20.72
C PHE A 266 21.04 -20.24 19.56
N LEU A 267 20.79 -21.04 18.50
CA LEU A 267 20.06 -20.56 17.33
C LEU A 267 18.57 -20.32 17.62
N SER A 268 17.96 -21.18 18.43
CA SER A 268 16.57 -21.00 18.87
C SER A 268 16.44 -19.74 19.72
N LEU A 269 17.34 -19.55 20.69
CA LEU A 269 17.38 -18.37 21.56
C LEU A 269 17.62 -17.08 20.75
N LEU A 270 18.53 -17.12 19.77
CA LEU A 270 18.82 -16.00 18.89
C LEU A 270 17.62 -15.60 18.01
N LEU A 271 16.92 -16.59 17.45
CA LEU A 271 15.71 -16.35 16.65
C LEU A 271 14.62 -15.71 17.50
N GLU A 272 14.32 -16.27 18.68
CA GLU A 272 13.35 -15.71 19.62
C GLU A 272 13.73 -14.30 20.08
N HIS A 273 15.03 -14.07 20.37
CA HIS A 273 15.54 -12.76 20.77
C HIS A 273 15.30 -11.72 19.67
N ARG A 274 15.60 -12.06 18.42
CA ARG A 274 15.42 -11.15 17.27
C ARG A 274 13.97 -10.88 16.96
N ASP A 275 13.10 -11.88 17.09
CA ASP A 275 11.66 -11.70 16.94
C ASP A 275 11.13 -10.75 18.03
N ALA A 276 11.50 -10.96 19.30
CA ALA A 276 11.12 -10.06 20.40
C ALA A 276 11.69 -8.64 20.22
N ALA A 277 12.95 -8.50 19.82
CA ALA A 277 13.59 -7.20 19.57
C ALA A 277 12.92 -6.44 18.43
N LYS A 278 12.54 -7.13 17.35
CA LYS A 278 11.79 -6.56 16.23
C LYS A 278 10.42 -6.04 16.68
N LEU A 279 9.69 -6.83 17.47
CA LEU A 279 8.38 -6.43 18.01
C LEU A 279 8.49 -5.21 18.94
N ARG A 280 9.53 -5.19 19.79
CA ARG A 280 9.81 -4.04 20.66
C ARG A 280 10.07 -2.77 19.85
N GLN A 281 10.86 -2.86 18.78
CA GLN A 281 11.13 -1.73 17.88
C GLN A 281 9.86 -1.22 17.18
N ILE A 282 8.95 -2.12 16.81
CA ILE A 282 7.64 -1.73 16.26
C ILE A 282 6.86 -0.91 17.30
N ILE A 283 6.76 -1.40 18.54
CA ILE A 283 6.06 -0.68 19.62
C ILE A 283 6.68 0.69 19.89
N GLU A 284 8.01 0.79 19.99
CA GLU A 284 8.71 2.07 20.17
C GLU A 284 8.40 3.06 19.03
N THR A 285 8.28 2.55 17.80
CA THR A 285 7.89 3.36 16.65
C THR A 285 6.45 3.85 16.80
N LEU A 286 5.52 2.98 17.20
CA LEU A 286 4.12 3.32 17.42
C LEU A 286 3.98 4.37 18.52
N GLU A 287 4.61 4.17 19.68
CA GLU A 287 4.58 5.10 20.83
C GLU A 287 5.02 6.52 20.42
N ARG A 288 6.09 6.64 19.62
CA ARG A 288 6.60 7.94 19.14
C ARG A 288 5.66 8.63 18.14
N THR A 289 4.79 7.88 17.48
CA THR A 289 3.85 8.39 16.46
C THR A 289 2.45 8.65 16.98
N VAL A 290 2.17 8.40 18.27
CA VAL A 290 0.90 8.80 18.89
C VAL A 290 0.86 10.32 18.97
N ALA A 291 -0.12 10.93 18.31
CA ALA A 291 -0.34 12.37 18.31
C ALA A 291 -1.05 12.84 19.59
N GLY A 292 -1.16 14.16 19.75
CA GLY A 292 -1.73 14.77 20.96
C GLY A 292 -3.20 14.44 21.23
N ASP A 293 -3.93 13.94 20.23
CA ASP A 293 -5.30 13.45 20.34
C ASP A 293 -5.39 11.96 20.72
N GLY A 294 -4.25 11.31 21.01
CA GLY A 294 -4.19 9.90 21.37
C GLY A 294 -4.36 8.94 20.18
N ARG A 295 -4.24 9.44 18.95
CA ARG A 295 -4.38 8.66 17.72
C ARG A 295 -3.06 8.56 16.96
N ILE A 296 -2.93 7.55 16.11
CA ILE A 296 -1.85 7.43 15.12
C ILE A 296 -2.39 7.83 13.75
N HIS A 297 -1.73 8.80 13.12
CA HIS A 297 -2.03 9.31 11.79
C HIS A 297 -0.98 8.83 10.80
N THR A 298 -1.14 7.61 10.29
CA THR A 298 -0.24 7.10 9.23
C THR A 298 -0.36 7.94 7.96
N SER A 299 0.63 7.86 7.08
CA SER A 299 0.58 8.44 5.74
C SER A 299 0.52 7.35 4.68
N TYR A 300 -0.48 7.40 3.80
CA TYR A 300 -0.68 6.53 2.65
C TYR A 300 -0.08 7.13 1.38
N ASP A 301 0.90 6.46 0.79
CA ASP A 301 1.48 6.86 -0.50
C ASP A 301 0.88 6.02 -1.64
N GLN A 302 0.20 6.69 -2.57
CA GLN A 302 -0.32 6.09 -3.81
C GLN A 302 0.79 5.78 -4.82
N GLY A 303 1.95 6.43 -4.70
CA GLY A 303 3.12 6.26 -5.56
C GLY A 303 4.21 5.34 -5.02
N GLY A 304 3.99 4.69 -3.86
CA GLY A 304 5.04 3.91 -3.18
C GLY A 304 5.33 2.54 -3.82
N ALA A 305 4.30 1.82 -4.28
CA ALA A 305 4.46 0.49 -4.85
C ALA A 305 4.29 0.47 -6.37
N SER A 306 5.22 -0.18 -7.08
CA SER A 306 5.14 -0.31 -8.55
C SER A 306 3.94 -1.12 -9.08
N THR A 307 3.24 -1.84 -8.20
CA THR A 307 2.02 -2.59 -8.53
C THR A 307 0.74 -1.77 -8.31
N GLY A 308 0.84 -0.52 -7.85
CA GLY A 308 -0.31 0.33 -7.57
C GLY A 308 -0.93 0.14 -6.18
N ARG A 309 -0.38 -0.76 -5.33
CA ARG A 309 -0.78 -0.84 -3.92
C ARG A 309 -0.47 0.45 -3.18
N LEU A 310 -1.32 0.79 -2.22
CA LEU A 310 -0.98 1.81 -1.22
C LEU A 310 0.18 1.30 -0.37
N SER A 311 1.08 2.19 0.03
CA SER A 311 2.04 1.94 1.10
C SER A 311 1.79 2.87 2.27
N SER A 312 2.02 2.39 3.49
CA SER A 312 1.87 3.17 4.72
C SER A 312 3.25 3.52 5.29
N THR A 313 3.42 4.78 5.69
CA THR A 313 4.64 5.33 6.30
C THR A 313 4.28 6.14 7.55
N GLU A 314 5.24 6.26 8.47
CA GLU A 314 5.17 7.16 9.64
C GLU A 314 3.89 7.00 10.51
N PRO A 315 3.62 5.81 11.09
CA PRO A 315 4.36 4.55 10.98
C PRO A 315 3.79 3.64 9.87
N ASN A 316 4.53 2.60 9.50
CA ASN A 316 4.05 1.59 8.55
C ASN A 316 3.11 0.60 9.24
N LEU A 317 1.80 0.86 9.13
CA LEU A 317 0.74 0.03 9.73
C LEU A 317 0.45 -1.25 8.93
N GLN A 318 0.96 -1.37 7.70
CA GLN A 318 0.85 -2.62 6.93
C GLN A 318 1.76 -3.73 7.46
N ASN A 319 2.79 -3.39 8.25
CA ASN A 319 3.76 -4.35 8.75
C ASN A 319 3.47 -4.86 10.18
N ILE A 320 2.31 -4.53 10.75
CA ILE A 320 1.94 -4.99 12.10
C ILE A 320 1.68 -6.52 12.07
N PRO A 321 2.49 -7.34 12.78
CA PRO A 321 2.39 -8.79 12.71
C PRO A 321 1.04 -9.32 13.23
N VAL A 322 0.50 -10.35 12.56
CA VAL A 322 -0.80 -10.97 12.91
C VAL A 322 -0.69 -12.44 13.36
N LYS A 323 0.40 -13.12 12.99
CA LYS A 323 0.49 -14.59 13.14
C LYS A 323 0.94 -15.05 14.53
N THR A 324 1.63 -14.20 15.27
CA THR A 324 2.17 -14.53 16.59
C THR A 324 1.30 -13.96 17.69
N GLU A 325 1.31 -14.56 18.88
CA GLU A 325 0.60 -14.02 20.04
C GLU A 325 1.05 -12.59 20.36
N ASP A 326 2.36 -12.33 20.35
CA ASP A 326 2.89 -10.98 20.58
C ASP A 326 2.45 -9.99 19.49
N GLY A 327 2.34 -10.42 18.23
CA GLY A 327 1.80 -9.59 17.15
C GLY A 327 0.33 -9.25 17.35
N ARG A 328 -0.48 -10.24 17.74
CA ARG A 328 -1.89 -10.07 18.12
C ARG A 328 -2.06 -9.11 19.30
N ARG A 329 -1.18 -9.19 20.30
CA ARG A 329 -1.14 -8.23 21.41
C ARG A 329 -0.85 -6.81 20.95
N ILE A 330 0.05 -6.60 19.97
CA ILE A 330 0.25 -5.27 19.39
C ILE A 330 -1.03 -4.79 18.68
N ARG A 331 -1.71 -5.66 17.92
CA ARG A 331 -2.99 -5.33 17.29
C ARG A 331 -4.07 -4.98 18.32
N SER A 332 -4.11 -5.63 19.48
CA SER A 332 -5.10 -5.32 20.51
C SER A 332 -4.93 -3.93 21.14
N ALA A 333 -3.78 -3.28 20.96
CA ALA A 333 -3.58 -1.90 21.40
C ALA A 333 -4.29 -0.87 20.50
N PHE A 334 -4.66 -1.23 19.27
CA PHE A 334 -5.47 -0.39 18.39
C PHE A 334 -6.95 -0.61 18.72
N ARG A 335 -7.62 0.43 19.22
CA ARG A 335 -8.97 0.34 19.78
C ARG A 335 -9.97 1.24 19.06
N ALA A 336 -11.25 0.98 19.29
CA ALA A 336 -12.31 1.89 18.88
C ALA A 336 -12.08 3.29 19.48
N GLY A 337 -12.32 4.33 18.68
CA GLY A 337 -12.28 5.71 19.14
C GLY A 337 -13.35 6.02 20.19
N GLU A 338 -13.21 7.14 20.91
CA GLU A 338 -14.18 7.55 21.96
C GLU A 338 -15.63 7.71 21.46
N ARG A 339 -15.79 7.99 20.16
CA ARG A 339 -17.10 8.17 19.50
C ARG A 339 -17.59 6.90 18.80
N ALA A 340 -16.89 5.79 18.95
CA ALA A 340 -17.20 4.51 18.32
C ALA A 340 -17.59 3.48 19.37
N GLU A 341 -18.54 2.60 19.05
CA GLU A 341 -18.95 1.48 19.90
C GLU A 341 -18.08 0.23 19.68
N ALA A 342 -17.45 0.13 18.50
CA ALA A 342 -16.59 -0.98 18.12
C ALA A 342 -15.67 -0.59 16.94
N LEU A 343 -14.70 -1.46 16.67
CA LEU A 343 -14.03 -1.54 15.37
C LEU A 343 -14.71 -2.61 14.50
N LEU A 344 -14.71 -2.39 13.19
CA LEU A 344 -15.11 -3.36 12.18
C LEU A 344 -13.96 -3.58 11.20
N THR A 345 -13.61 -4.84 10.93
CA THR A 345 -12.70 -5.22 9.84
C THR A 345 -13.48 -5.84 8.71
N ALA A 346 -13.05 -5.59 7.47
CA ALA A 346 -13.58 -6.25 6.29
C ALA A 346 -12.43 -6.63 5.36
N ASP A 347 -12.23 -7.93 5.14
CA ASP A 347 -11.12 -8.48 4.36
C ASP A 347 -11.64 -9.26 3.14
N TYR A 348 -10.97 -9.10 2.00
CA TYR A 348 -11.31 -9.93 0.85
C TYR A 348 -10.77 -11.35 0.98
N SER A 349 -11.67 -12.33 0.93
CA SER A 349 -11.31 -13.74 0.89
C SER A 349 -10.55 -14.11 -0.40
N GLN A 350 -9.22 -14.17 -0.31
CA GLN A 350 -8.34 -14.69 -1.37
C GLN A 350 -8.49 -13.96 -2.71
N ILE A 351 -8.56 -12.62 -2.67
CA ILE A 351 -8.81 -11.77 -3.84
C ILE A 351 -7.89 -12.09 -5.03
N GLU A 352 -6.59 -12.28 -4.80
CA GLU A 352 -5.63 -12.56 -5.86
C GLU A 352 -5.92 -13.88 -6.59
N MET A 353 -6.47 -14.88 -5.89
CA MET A 353 -6.82 -16.16 -6.50
C MET A 353 -8.12 -16.10 -7.27
N ARG A 354 -9.07 -15.27 -6.83
CA ARG A 354 -10.28 -14.95 -7.60
C ARG A 354 -9.94 -14.21 -8.89
N ILE A 355 -9.00 -13.27 -8.83
CA ILE A 355 -8.46 -12.58 -10.01
C ILE A 355 -7.74 -13.56 -10.94
N MET A 356 -6.93 -14.47 -10.42
CA MET A 356 -6.30 -15.52 -11.24
C MET A 356 -7.36 -16.37 -11.96
N ALA A 357 -8.42 -16.79 -11.27
CA ALA A 357 -9.50 -17.57 -11.88
C ALA A 357 -10.17 -16.79 -13.01
N HIS A 358 -10.44 -15.49 -12.80
CA HIS A 358 -10.98 -14.61 -13.83
C HIS A 358 -10.02 -14.39 -15.01
N LEU A 359 -8.73 -14.10 -14.77
CA LEU A 359 -7.78 -13.81 -15.85
C LEU A 359 -7.41 -15.05 -16.66
N SER A 360 -7.34 -16.21 -16.01
CA SER A 360 -7.06 -17.48 -16.69
C SER A 360 -8.28 -18.13 -17.33
N GLN A 361 -9.50 -17.75 -16.92
CA GLN A 361 -10.75 -18.39 -17.31
C GLN A 361 -10.74 -19.91 -17.06
N ASP A 362 -10.02 -20.35 -16.03
CA ASP A 362 -9.92 -21.77 -15.71
C ASP A 362 -11.22 -22.28 -15.09
N ALA A 363 -11.91 -23.16 -15.83
CA ALA A 363 -13.21 -23.70 -15.45
C ALA A 363 -13.17 -24.40 -14.08
N GLY A 364 -12.07 -25.08 -13.73
CA GLY A 364 -11.94 -25.79 -12.46
C GLY A 364 -11.78 -24.85 -11.27
N LEU A 365 -11.06 -23.73 -11.43
CA LEU A 365 -10.98 -22.70 -10.39
C LEU A 365 -12.30 -21.94 -10.25
N ILE A 366 -12.95 -21.61 -11.37
CA ILE A 366 -14.24 -20.90 -11.37
C ILE A 366 -15.32 -21.74 -10.69
N GLU A 367 -15.41 -23.04 -11.02
CA GLU A 367 -16.31 -23.99 -10.37
C GLU A 367 -16.06 -24.04 -8.85
N ALA A 368 -14.81 -24.18 -8.42
CA ALA A 368 -14.45 -24.28 -7.00
C ALA A 368 -14.92 -23.07 -6.19
N PHE A 369 -14.70 -21.86 -6.71
CA PHE A 369 -15.14 -20.63 -6.04
C PHE A 369 -16.66 -20.47 -6.03
N ASN A 370 -17.35 -20.81 -7.12
CA ASN A 370 -18.80 -20.68 -7.21
C ASN A 370 -19.54 -21.73 -6.36
N ALA A 371 -18.93 -22.89 -6.12
CA ALA A 371 -19.46 -23.90 -5.21
C ALA A 371 -19.32 -23.51 -3.72
N GLY A 372 -18.59 -22.44 -3.40
CA GLY A 372 -18.32 -22.02 -2.02
C GLY A 372 -17.39 -22.97 -1.26
N GLU A 373 -16.67 -23.85 -1.98
CA GLU A 373 -15.74 -24.80 -1.37
C GLU A 373 -14.44 -24.10 -0.96
N ASP A 374 -13.77 -24.64 0.07
CA ASP A 374 -12.41 -24.22 0.42
C ASP A 374 -11.48 -24.59 -0.73
N LEU A 375 -11.11 -23.58 -1.54
CA LEU A 375 -10.28 -23.75 -2.74
C LEU A 375 -9.06 -24.63 -2.48
N HIS A 376 -8.36 -24.42 -1.36
CA HIS A 376 -7.13 -25.16 -1.08
C HIS A 376 -7.40 -26.62 -0.71
N ARG A 377 -8.53 -26.92 -0.07
CA ARG A 377 -8.96 -28.31 0.14
C ARG A 377 -9.44 -28.94 -1.14
N PHE A 378 -10.23 -28.24 -1.96
CA PHE A 378 -10.66 -28.75 -3.25
C PHE A 378 -9.49 -29.09 -4.18
N VAL A 379 -8.53 -28.16 -4.29
CA VAL A 379 -7.29 -28.35 -5.04
C VAL A 379 -6.47 -29.49 -4.41
N GLY A 380 -6.34 -29.52 -3.08
CA GLY A 380 -5.60 -30.56 -2.36
C GLY A 380 -6.18 -31.96 -2.54
N ALA A 381 -7.51 -32.11 -2.50
CA ALA A 381 -8.22 -33.35 -2.74
C ALA A 381 -7.85 -33.96 -4.09
N ARG A 382 -7.81 -33.10 -5.12
CA ARG A 382 -7.47 -33.49 -6.49
C ARG A 382 -6.00 -33.84 -6.66
N ILE A 383 -5.09 -33.14 -5.98
CA ILE A 383 -3.64 -33.40 -6.03
C ILE A 383 -3.27 -34.67 -5.25
N PHE A 384 -3.83 -34.84 -4.05
CA PHE A 384 -3.47 -35.95 -3.16
C PHE A 384 -4.37 -37.18 -3.36
N HIS A 385 -5.32 -37.13 -4.30
CA HIS A 385 -6.28 -38.19 -4.59
C HIS A 385 -7.06 -38.66 -3.35
N VAL A 386 -7.56 -37.70 -2.57
CA VAL A 386 -8.40 -37.92 -1.38
C VAL A 386 -9.69 -37.11 -1.49
N ASP A 387 -10.70 -37.40 -0.68
CA ASP A 387 -11.89 -36.55 -0.61
C ASP A 387 -11.56 -35.18 0.03
N PRO A 388 -12.27 -34.09 -0.33
CA PRO A 388 -12.02 -32.75 0.25
C PRO A 388 -12.07 -32.71 1.78
N ALA A 389 -12.90 -33.55 2.40
CA ALA A 389 -13.00 -33.68 3.85
C ALA A 389 -11.75 -34.32 4.48
N ASP A 390 -11.04 -35.16 3.73
CA ASP A 390 -9.85 -35.90 4.19
C ASP A 390 -8.55 -35.13 3.95
N VAL A 391 -8.62 -33.93 3.38
CA VAL A 391 -7.46 -33.06 3.22
C VAL A 391 -7.02 -32.52 4.58
N THR A 392 -5.87 -33.01 5.03
CA THR A 392 -5.28 -32.61 6.31
C THR A 392 -4.91 -31.12 6.32
N PRO A 393 -4.87 -30.46 7.51
CA PRO A 393 -4.43 -29.07 7.63
C PRO A 393 -3.03 -28.81 7.04
N LEU A 394 -2.13 -29.80 7.14
CA LEU A 394 -0.79 -29.72 6.55
C LEU A 394 -0.84 -29.74 5.02
N GLN A 395 -1.60 -30.67 4.42
CA GLN A 395 -1.81 -30.72 2.97
C GLN A 395 -2.43 -29.42 2.45
N ARG A 396 -3.46 -28.91 3.12
CA ARG A 396 -4.09 -27.62 2.80
C ARG A 396 -3.07 -26.47 2.82
N THR A 397 -2.20 -26.44 3.83
CA THR A 397 -1.15 -25.42 3.95
C THR A 397 -0.12 -25.52 2.82
N LYS A 398 0.29 -26.74 2.44
CA LYS A 398 1.17 -26.97 1.29
C LYS A 398 0.54 -26.49 -0.02
N VAL A 399 -0.72 -26.83 -0.25
CA VAL A 399 -1.48 -26.41 -1.45
C VAL A 399 -1.64 -24.91 -1.49
N LYS A 400 -1.99 -24.28 -0.38
CA LYS A 400 -2.04 -22.82 -0.26
C LYS A 400 -0.71 -22.19 -0.68
N ALA A 401 0.39 -22.62 -0.06
CA ALA A 401 1.73 -22.14 -0.39
C ALA A 401 2.07 -22.33 -1.88
N MET A 402 1.67 -23.45 -2.48
CA MET A 402 1.86 -23.72 -3.90
C MET A 402 1.01 -22.80 -4.79
N SER A 403 -0.30 -22.68 -4.57
CA SER A 403 -1.20 -21.85 -5.39
C SER A 403 -0.74 -20.40 -5.44
N TYR A 404 -0.37 -19.84 -4.28
CA TYR A 404 0.20 -18.49 -4.22
C TYR A 404 1.59 -18.45 -4.89
N GLY A 405 2.47 -19.42 -4.61
CA GLY A 405 3.78 -19.50 -5.25
C GLY A 405 3.70 -19.50 -6.78
N LEU A 406 2.75 -20.26 -7.35
CA LEU A 406 2.52 -20.32 -8.79
C LEU A 406 2.04 -18.99 -9.36
N ALA A 407 1.13 -18.29 -8.68
CA ALA A 407 0.70 -16.94 -9.07
C ALA A 407 1.87 -15.94 -9.13
N TYR A 408 2.90 -16.14 -8.30
CA TYR A 408 4.10 -15.31 -8.27
C TYR A 408 5.26 -15.83 -9.13
N GLY A 409 5.03 -16.83 -9.99
CA GLY A 409 6.06 -17.38 -10.87
C GLY A 409 7.18 -18.12 -10.12
N LEU A 410 6.86 -18.73 -8.97
CA LEU A 410 7.80 -19.53 -8.20
C LEU A 410 8.24 -20.77 -9.00
N SER A 411 9.54 -21.01 -9.05
CA SER A 411 10.09 -22.21 -9.69
C SER A 411 9.93 -23.44 -8.80
N ALA A 412 10.06 -24.64 -9.36
CA ALA A 412 10.06 -25.89 -8.59
C ALA A 412 11.11 -25.89 -7.47
N PHE A 413 12.26 -25.25 -7.69
CA PHE A 413 13.28 -25.06 -6.65
C PHE A 413 12.82 -24.09 -5.55
N GLY A 414 12.17 -22.99 -5.91
CA GLY A 414 11.60 -22.06 -4.91
C GLY A 414 10.51 -22.73 -4.07
N LEU A 415 9.64 -23.51 -4.73
CA LEU A 415 8.58 -24.26 -4.09
C LEU A 415 9.12 -25.35 -3.16
N SER A 416 10.17 -26.07 -3.58
CA SER A 416 10.80 -27.11 -2.75
C SER A 416 11.37 -26.54 -1.46
N LYS A 417 11.96 -25.35 -1.51
CA LYS A 417 12.43 -24.62 -0.32
C LYS A 417 11.29 -24.18 0.59
N GLN A 418 10.21 -23.65 0.03
CA GLN A 418 9.07 -23.18 0.82
C GLN A 418 8.32 -24.34 1.50
N LEU A 419 8.18 -25.47 0.81
CA LEU A 419 7.48 -26.66 1.32
C LEU A 419 8.38 -27.62 2.10
N ARG A 420 9.70 -27.40 2.08
CA ARG A 420 10.72 -28.28 2.67
C ARG A 420 10.61 -29.72 2.15
N ILE A 421 10.51 -29.85 0.82
CA ILE A 421 10.43 -31.12 0.10
C ILE A 421 11.54 -31.22 -0.95
N GLU A 422 11.71 -32.39 -1.55
CA GLU A 422 12.66 -32.57 -2.64
C GLU A 422 12.22 -31.81 -3.90
N THR A 423 13.19 -31.35 -4.70
CA THR A 423 12.87 -30.57 -5.91
C THR A 423 12.11 -31.38 -6.95
N GLY A 424 12.34 -32.71 -6.99
CA GLY A 424 11.55 -33.62 -7.84
C GLY A 424 10.08 -33.70 -7.40
N GLU A 425 9.83 -33.79 -6.09
CA GLU A 425 8.46 -33.79 -5.53
C GLU A 425 7.75 -32.47 -5.81
N ALA A 426 8.43 -31.33 -5.59
CA ALA A 426 7.88 -30.01 -5.90
C ALA A 426 7.52 -29.87 -7.39
N LYS A 427 8.37 -30.40 -8.29
CA LYS A 427 8.08 -30.42 -9.73
C LYS A 427 6.84 -31.25 -10.05
N GLN A 428 6.71 -32.44 -9.45
CA GLN A 428 5.53 -33.29 -9.65
C GLN A 428 4.25 -32.57 -9.20
N LEU A 429 4.25 -31.96 -8.01
CA LEU A 429 3.10 -31.18 -7.51
C LEU A 429 2.69 -30.04 -8.45
N MET A 430 3.66 -29.35 -9.05
CA MET A 430 3.38 -28.32 -10.06
C MET A 430 2.77 -28.91 -11.33
N GLU A 431 3.29 -30.05 -11.79
CA GLU A 431 2.77 -30.75 -12.97
C GLU A 431 1.33 -31.24 -12.74
N ASP A 432 1.04 -31.83 -11.58
CA ASP A 432 -0.29 -32.29 -11.19
C ASP A 432 -1.28 -31.11 -11.11
N TYR A 433 -0.84 -29.99 -10.53
CA TYR A 433 -1.64 -28.76 -10.50
C TYR A 433 -1.98 -28.28 -11.92
N PHE A 434 -1.00 -28.17 -12.80
CA PHE A 434 -1.24 -27.69 -14.18
C PHE A 434 -1.94 -28.71 -15.07
N ALA A 435 -1.84 -30.00 -14.79
CA ALA A 435 -2.65 -31.01 -15.47
C ALA A 435 -4.14 -30.81 -15.17
N ARG A 436 -4.47 -30.31 -13.96
CA ARG A 436 -5.85 -30.02 -13.58
C ARG A 436 -6.30 -28.61 -13.94
N PHE A 437 -5.43 -27.62 -13.77
CA PHE A 437 -5.68 -26.20 -14.00
C PHE A 437 -4.86 -25.71 -15.21
N GLY A 438 -5.13 -26.32 -16.37
CA GLY A 438 -4.35 -26.11 -17.58
C GLY A 438 -4.44 -24.68 -18.11
N ALA A 439 -5.60 -24.02 -17.95
CA ALA A 439 -5.78 -22.66 -18.45
C ALA A 439 -4.94 -21.65 -17.64
N VAL A 440 -4.67 -21.93 -16.36
CA VAL A 440 -3.72 -21.13 -15.55
C VAL A 440 -2.32 -21.16 -16.17
N ARG A 441 -1.85 -22.34 -16.60
CA ARG A 441 -0.52 -22.47 -17.23
C ARG A 441 -0.43 -21.65 -18.51
N GLU A 442 -1.45 -21.74 -19.36
CA GLU A 442 -1.50 -21.02 -20.63
C GLU A 442 -1.60 -19.52 -20.43
N TYR A 443 -2.39 -19.07 -19.44
CA TYR A 443 -2.43 -17.67 -19.03
C TYR A 443 -1.06 -17.14 -18.59
N LEU A 444 -0.38 -17.82 -17.65
CA LEU A 444 0.92 -17.38 -17.14
C LEU A 444 1.96 -17.28 -18.27
N ARG A 445 1.97 -18.24 -19.21
CA ARG A 445 2.85 -18.19 -20.39
C ARG A 445 2.49 -17.04 -21.32
N GLY A 446 1.19 -16.85 -21.58
CA GLY A 446 0.66 -15.80 -22.44
C GLY A 446 0.99 -14.40 -21.94
N VAL A 447 0.88 -14.16 -20.62
CA VAL A 447 1.19 -12.86 -20.01
C VAL A 447 2.64 -12.45 -20.25
N VAL A 448 3.60 -13.35 -20.04
CA VAL A 448 5.03 -13.04 -20.22
C VAL A 448 5.37 -12.85 -21.70
N ALA A 449 4.81 -13.67 -22.58
CA ALA A 449 5.00 -13.53 -24.02
C ALA A 449 4.50 -12.17 -24.51
N LYS A 450 3.25 -11.82 -24.17
CA LYS A 450 2.65 -10.54 -24.51
C LYS A 450 3.43 -9.36 -23.91
N ALA A 451 3.87 -9.45 -22.65
CA ALA A 451 4.64 -8.39 -22.01
C ALA A 451 6.01 -8.15 -22.68
N LYS A 452 6.63 -9.17 -23.29
CA LYS A 452 7.87 -9.02 -24.06
C LYS A 452 7.68 -8.25 -25.37
N GLU A 453 6.50 -8.41 -25.97
CA GLU A 453 6.10 -7.72 -27.21
C GLU A 453 5.66 -6.27 -26.91
N ASP A 454 4.76 -6.11 -25.94
CA ASP A 454 4.17 -4.81 -25.57
C ASP A 454 5.14 -3.93 -24.76
N GLY A 455 6.08 -4.55 -24.03
CA GLY A 455 6.99 -3.88 -23.10
C GLY A 455 6.39 -3.53 -21.74
N TYR A 456 5.15 -3.93 -21.47
CA TYR A 456 4.44 -3.71 -20.22
C TYR A 456 3.41 -4.81 -19.93
N THR A 457 2.89 -4.84 -18.71
CA THR A 457 1.67 -5.59 -18.36
C THR A 457 0.54 -4.64 -18.01
N GLU A 458 -0.71 -5.09 -18.08
CA GLU A 458 -1.90 -4.30 -17.79
C GLU A 458 -2.82 -5.00 -16.77
N THR A 459 -3.46 -4.25 -15.87
CA THR A 459 -4.50 -4.75 -14.94
C THR A 459 -5.86 -4.83 -15.64
N ILE A 460 -6.86 -5.44 -14.98
CA ILE A 460 -8.25 -5.50 -15.48
C ILE A 460 -8.81 -4.09 -15.81
N PHE A 461 -8.36 -3.06 -15.08
CA PHE A 461 -8.86 -1.69 -15.21
C PHE A 461 -8.01 -0.81 -16.13
N GLY A 462 -6.93 -1.36 -16.71
CA GLY A 462 -6.09 -0.63 -17.66
C GLY A 462 -4.83 0.00 -17.07
N ARG A 463 -4.46 -0.30 -15.81
CA ARG A 463 -3.21 0.20 -15.22
C ARG A 463 -2.04 -0.52 -15.87
N ARG A 464 -1.11 0.24 -16.47
CA ARG A 464 0.10 -0.31 -17.08
C ARG A 464 1.29 -0.29 -16.15
N ARG A 465 2.11 -1.35 -16.23
CA ARG A 465 3.43 -1.43 -15.61
C ARG A 465 4.49 -1.78 -16.66
N PRO A 466 5.38 -0.85 -17.02
CA PRO A 466 6.49 -1.11 -17.96
C PRO A 466 7.54 -2.08 -17.39
N PHE A 467 8.14 -2.88 -18.27
CA PHE A 467 9.21 -3.83 -17.94
C PHE A 467 10.35 -3.79 -18.96
N PRO A 468 11.27 -2.81 -18.86
CA PRO A 468 12.37 -2.67 -19.81
C PRO A 468 13.34 -3.88 -19.81
N ASP A 469 13.44 -4.58 -18.68
CA ASP A 469 14.37 -5.70 -18.49
C ASP A 469 13.88 -7.05 -19.05
N LEU A 470 12.65 -7.14 -19.59
CA LEU A 470 12.12 -8.40 -20.14
C LEU A 470 12.93 -8.94 -21.33
N ASN A 471 13.60 -8.04 -22.06
CA ASN A 471 14.47 -8.36 -23.19
C ASN A 471 15.96 -8.24 -22.82
N SER A 472 16.30 -8.12 -21.53
CA SER A 472 17.68 -7.99 -21.07
C SER A 472 18.51 -9.24 -21.40
N THR A 473 19.75 -9.03 -21.86
CA THR A 473 20.72 -10.11 -22.05
C THR A 473 21.18 -10.69 -20.72
N ASN A 474 21.10 -9.92 -19.63
CA ASN A 474 21.39 -10.39 -18.28
C ASN A 474 20.27 -11.32 -17.79
N ARG A 475 20.61 -12.60 -17.63
CA ARG A 475 19.67 -13.65 -17.21
C ARG A 475 18.96 -13.32 -15.90
N VAL A 476 19.66 -12.78 -14.91
CA VAL A 476 19.08 -12.49 -13.59
C VAL A 476 18.07 -11.35 -13.66
N LEU A 477 18.40 -10.27 -14.39
CA LEU A 477 17.46 -9.15 -14.58
C LEU A 477 16.22 -9.61 -15.34
N ARG A 478 16.41 -10.38 -16.41
CA ARG A 478 15.32 -10.93 -17.22
C ARG A 478 14.40 -11.85 -16.40
N GLU A 479 14.95 -12.82 -15.68
CA GLU A 479 14.16 -13.75 -14.84
C GLU A 479 13.43 -13.03 -13.69
N ASN A 480 14.00 -11.94 -13.16
CA ASN A 480 13.32 -11.10 -12.17
C ASN A 480 12.16 -10.32 -12.81
N ALA A 481 12.37 -9.75 -14.00
CA ALA A 481 11.34 -9.03 -14.76
C ALA A 481 10.20 -9.96 -15.18
N GLU A 482 10.50 -11.18 -15.65
CA GLU A 482 9.49 -12.19 -16.00
C GLU A 482 8.60 -12.56 -14.80
N ARG A 483 9.20 -12.80 -13.62
CA ARG A 483 8.45 -13.05 -12.39
C ARG A 483 7.59 -11.86 -11.96
N ALA A 484 8.14 -10.65 -12.06
CA ALA A 484 7.40 -9.45 -11.71
C ALA A 484 6.25 -9.17 -12.71
N ALA A 485 6.42 -9.51 -13.99
CA ALA A 485 5.39 -9.41 -15.02
C ALA A 485 4.24 -10.41 -14.81
N LEU A 486 4.52 -11.62 -14.31
CA LEU A 486 3.47 -12.58 -13.94
C LEU A 486 2.58 -12.04 -12.80
N ASN A 487 3.20 -11.44 -11.79
CA ASN A 487 2.50 -10.97 -10.60
C ASN A 487 1.74 -9.65 -10.84
N ALA A 488 2.29 -8.74 -11.66
CA ALA A 488 1.79 -7.37 -11.77
C ALA A 488 0.29 -7.26 -12.16
N PRO A 489 -0.23 -8.02 -13.15
CA PRO A 489 -1.67 -8.01 -13.47
C PRO A 489 -2.55 -8.43 -12.29
N ILE A 490 -2.13 -9.45 -11.53
CA ILE A 490 -2.93 -10.02 -10.44
C ILE A 490 -2.94 -9.07 -9.24
N GLN A 491 -1.75 -8.72 -8.75
CA GLN A 491 -1.58 -7.85 -7.60
C GLN A 491 -2.07 -6.43 -7.87
N GLY A 492 -1.84 -5.91 -9.08
CA GLY A 492 -2.31 -4.60 -9.49
C GLY A 492 -3.82 -4.54 -9.63
N SER A 493 -4.45 -5.58 -10.19
CA SER A 493 -5.91 -5.65 -10.22
C SER A 493 -6.50 -5.73 -8.81
N ALA A 494 -5.88 -6.48 -7.88
CA ALA A 494 -6.32 -6.49 -6.49
C ALA A 494 -6.22 -5.09 -5.85
N ALA A 495 -5.15 -4.36 -6.12
CA ALA A 495 -5.00 -2.99 -5.65
C ALA A 495 -6.08 -2.06 -6.22
N ASP A 496 -6.37 -2.17 -7.53
CA ASP A 496 -7.43 -1.39 -8.18
C ASP A 496 -8.80 -1.69 -7.55
N ILE A 497 -9.14 -2.97 -7.32
CA ILE A 497 -10.41 -3.39 -6.70
C ILE A 497 -10.55 -2.84 -5.28
N VAL A 498 -9.50 -2.92 -4.45
CA VAL A 498 -9.54 -2.36 -3.09
C VAL A 498 -9.78 -0.86 -3.13
N LYS A 499 -9.11 -0.12 -4.04
CA LYS A 499 -9.32 1.32 -4.20
C LYS A 499 -10.74 1.65 -4.67
N ILE A 500 -11.28 0.90 -5.62
CA ILE A 500 -12.68 1.06 -6.08
C ILE A 500 -13.65 0.81 -4.91
N ALA A 501 -13.40 -0.21 -4.10
CA ALA A 501 -14.19 -0.50 -2.92
C ALA A 501 -14.13 0.64 -1.90
N MET A 502 -12.96 1.22 -1.65
CA MET A 502 -12.81 2.38 -0.77
C MET A 502 -13.66 3.56 -1.26
N LEU A 503 -13.68 3.83 -2.57
CA LEU A 503 -14.51 4.86 -3.17
C LEU A 503 -16.01 4.55 -3.10
N GLY A 504 -16.40 3.28 -3.24
CA GLY A 504 -17.78 2.82 -3.06
C GLY A 504 -18.25 3.04 -1.62
N VAL A 505 -17.48 2.55 -0.66
CA VAL A 505 -17.77 2.67 0.77
C VAL A 505 -17.83 4.12 1.23
N ASP A 506 -16.84 4.95 0.89
CA ASP A 506 -16.81 6.37 1.26
C ASP A 506 -18.04 7.13 0.73
N ARG A 507 -18.43 6.86 -0.52
CA ARG A 507 -19.63 7.45 -1.13
C ARG A 507 -20.90 6.98 -0.43
N ALA A 508 -21.03 5.68 -0.18
CA ALA A 508 -22.21 5.10 0.45
C ALA A 508 -22.37 5.59 1.90
N LEU A 509 -21.29 5.70 2.67
CA LEU A 509 -21.29 6.28 4.02
C LEU A 509 -21.93 7.68 4.01
N ARG A 510 -21.52 8.53 3.07
CA ARG A 510 -22.07 9.89 2.93
C ARG A 510 -23.53 9.89 2.48
N GLN A 511 -23.89 9.05 1.52
CA GLN A 511 -25.26 8.99 0.97
C GLN A 511 -26.27 8.45 1.98
N GLU A 512 -25.86 7.47 2.78
CA GLU A 512 -26.70 6.86 3.84
C GLU A 512 -26.63 7.65 5.15
N GLY A 513 -25.76 8.66 5.25
CA GLY A 513 -25.65 9.55 6.41
C GLY A 513 -25.08 8.86 7.66
N LEU A 514 -24.25 7.82 7.47
CA LEU A 514 -23.60 7.11 8.57
C LEU A 514 -22.45 7.94 9.16
N ALA A 515 -22.35 7.96 10.48
CA ALA A 515 -21.30 8.64 11.23
C ALA A 515 -20.03 7.79 11.40
N SER A 516 -20.11 6.49 11.11
CA SER A 516 -18.99 5.54 11.05
C SER A 516 -17.93 5.99 10.05
N ARG A 517 -16.66 5.59 10.28
CA ARG A 517 -15.52 6.11 9.51
C ARG A 517 -14.58 5.01 9.09
N MET A 518 -14.07 5.09 7.86
CA MET A 518 -12.95 4.28 7.39
C MET A 518 -11.65 4.83 7.97
N LEU A 519 -10.88 4.00 8.65
CA LEU A 519 -9.66 4.43 9.36
C LEU A 519 -8.41 3.97 8.63
N LEU A 520 -8.33 2.68 8.32
CA LEU A 520 -7.13 2.06 7.76
C LEU A 520 -7.47 1.18 6.56
N GLN A 521 -6.53 1.15 5.63
CA GLN A 521 -6.38 0.14 4.61
C GLN A 521 -5.08 -0.64 4.87
N VAL A 522 -5.18 -1.96 4.97
CA VAL A 522 -4.05 -2.86 5.23
C VAL A 522 -4.15 -4.07 4.30
N HIS A 523 -3.30 -4.12 3.28
CA HIS A 523 -3.32 -5.16 2.24
C HIS A 523 -4.66 -5.23 1.48
N ASP A 524 -5.53 -6.18 1.80
CA ASP A 524 -6.87 -6.40 1.26
C ASP A 524 -7.97 -6.19 2.31
N GLU A 525 -7.58 -5.71 3.51
CA GLU A 525 -8.43 -5.41 4.65
C GLU A 525 -8.72 -3.90 4.75
N LEU A 526 -9.97 -3.55 5.04
CA LEU A 526 -10.42 -2.22 5.47
C LEU A 526 -10.85 -2.26 6.93
N LEU A 527 -10.45 -1.26 7.71
CA LEU A 527 -10.79 -1.10 9.13
C LEU A 527 -11.60 0.16 9.36
N PHE A 528 -12.62 0.08 10.21
CA PHE A 528 -13.58 1.14 10.49
C PHE A 528 -13.78 1.39 11.99
N ASP A 529 -13.98 2.65 12.37
CA ASP A 529 -14.65 3.04 13.61
C ASP A 529 -16.16 2.92 13.37
N VAL A 530 -16.87 2.17 14.20
CA VAL A 530 -18.32 1.98 14.10
C VAL A 530 -19.03 2.94 15.05
N ALA A 531 -19.83 3.86 14.53
CA ALA A 531 -20.60 4.77 15.38
C ALA A 531 -21.75 4.04 16.10
N PRO A 532 -22.21 4.55 17.26
CA PRO A 532 -23.23 3.90 18.07
C PRO A 532 -24.51 3.58 17.29
N GLY A 533 -24.93 2.31 17.31
CA GLY A 533 -26.14 1.83 16.64
C GLY A 533 -25.99 1.61 15.12
N GLU A 534 -24.81 1.81 14.54
CA GLU A 534 -24.59 1.65 13.09
C GLU A 534 -23.99 0.30 12.69
N THR A 535 -23.63 -0.57 13.63
CA THR A 535 -22.93 -1.84 13.34
C THR A 535 -23.56 -2.66 12.21
N ALA A 536 -24.89 -2.87 12.25
CA ALA A 536 -25.57 -3.68 11.25
C ALA A 536 -25.60 -3.00 9.87
N ALA A 537 -25.92 -1.69 9.83
CA ALA A 537 -25.97 -0.90 8.61
C ALA A 537 -24.60 -0.81 7.95
N LEU A 538 -23.55 -0.52 8.73
CA LEU A 538 -22.18 -0.46 8.24
C LEU A 538 -21.72 -1.83 7.71
N THR A 539 -22.04 -2.93 8.40
CA THR A 539 -21.69 -4.28 7.95
C THR A 539 -22.30 -4.60 6.59
N GLU A 540 -23.59 -4.30 6.40
CA GLU A 540 -24.28 -4.52 5.13
C GLU A 540 -23.69 -3.65 4.02
N LEU A 541 -23.50 -2.37 4.29
CA LEU A 541 -22.90 -1.40 3.37
C LEU A 541 -21.52 -1.85 2.92
N VAL A 542 -20.62 -2.16 3.86
CA VAL A 542 -19.24 -2.55 3.55
C VAL A 542 -19.21 -3.85 2.74
N ARG A 543 -20.02 -4.86 3.11
CA ARG A 543 -20.13 -6.10 2.32
C ARG A 543 -20.60 -5.83 0.89
N ARG A 544 -21.63 -4.99 0.72
CA ARG A 544 -22.21 -4.66 -0.59
C ARG A 544 -21.19 -3.93 -1.47
N GLU A 545 -20.58 -2.86 -0.96
CA GLU A 545 -19.67 -2.02 -1.73
C GLU A 545 -18.35 -2.74 -2.05
N MET A 546 -17.82 -3.55 -1.13
CA MET A 546 -16.63 -4.36 -1.39
C MET A 546 -16.93 -5.51 -2.37
N ALA A 547 -17.98 -6.30 -2.15
CA ALA A 547 -18.32 -7.39 -3.07
C ALA A 547 -18.66 -6.88 -4.49
N GLY A 548 -19.23 -5.67 -4.59
CA GLY A 548 -19.59 -5.00 -5.84
C GLY A 548 -18.46 -4.22 -6.52
N ALA A 549 -17.24 -4.22 -5.98
CA ALA A 549 -16.15 -3.39 -6.50
C ALA A 549 -15.64 -3.81 -7.90
N ALA A 550 -15.91 -5.04 -8.33
CA ALA A 550 -15.60 -5.52 -9.67
C ALA A 550 -16.51 -6.67 -10.11
N GLU A 551 -16.79 -6.72 -11.41
CA GLU A 551 -17.44 -7.87 -12.04
C GLU A 551 -16.37 -8.88 -12.49
N LEU A 552 -16.26 -9.99 -11.74
CA LEU A 552 -15.34 -11.09 -12.03
C LEU A 552 -16.11 -12.36 -12.39
N ALA A 553 -15.39 -13.37 -12.92
CA ALA A 553 -15.99 -14.67 -13.24
C ALA A 553 -16.40 -15.48 -12.00
N VAL A 554 -15.93 -15.04 -10.83
CA VAL A 554 -16.23 -15.59 -9.51
C VAL A 554 -16.57 -14.44 -8.57
N PRO A 555 -17.49 -14.60 -7.61
CA PRO A 555 -17.89 -13.51 -6.72
C PRO A 555 -16.71 -13.05 -5.84
N LEU A 556 -16.66 -11.77 -5.49
CA LEU A 556 -15.77 -11.27 -4.44
C LEU A 556 -16.41 -11.52 -3.09
N ASP A 557 -15.79 -12.37 -2.28
CA ASP A 557 -16.25 -12.67 -0.92
C ASP A 557 -15.50 -11.82 0.11
N VAL A 558 -16.22 -11.37 1.13
CA VAL A 558 -15.73 -10.42 2.14
C VAL A 558 -16.01 -10.98 3.53
N GLN A 559 -14.97 -11.15 4.34
CA GLN A 559 -15.10 -11.56 5.73
C GLN A 559 -15.14 -10.32 6.61
N VAL A 560 -16.18 -10.20 7.43
CA VAL A 560 -16.38 -9.07 8.34
C VAL A 560 -16.33 -9.57 9.76
N GLY A 561 -15.56 -8.88 10.61
CA GLY A 561 -15.53 -9.10 12.05
C GLY A 561 -15.64 -7.78 12.80
N THR A 562 -16.15 -7.83 14.03
CA THR A 562 -16.38 -6.67 14.89
C THR A 562 -15.82 -6.93 16.29
N GLY A 563 -15.20 -5.92 16.90
CA GLY A 563 -14.64 -6.06 18.25
C GLY A 563 -14.19 -4.74 18.85
N GLU A 564 -13.85 -4.76 20.13
CA GLU A 564 -13.37 -3.57 20.88
C GLU A 564 -12.00 -3.06 20.41
N ASN A 565 -11.21 -3.94 19.78
CA ASN A 565 -9.88 -3.66 19.27
C ASN A 565 -9.62 -4.45 17.97
N TRP A 566 -8.54 -4.11 17.27
CA TRP A 566 -8.26 -4.65 15.94
C TRP A 566 -8.02 -6.16 15.97
N ASP A 567 -7.41 -6.71 17.02
CA ASP A 567 -7.24 -8.16 17.18
C ASP A 567 -8.58 -8.90 17.35
N ARG A 568 -9.50 -8.34 18.15
CA ARG A 568 -10.83 -8.91 18.37
C ARG A 568 -11.78 -8.74 17.20
N ALA A 569 -11.58 -7.69 16.41
CA ALA A 569 -12.32 -7.47 15.19
C ALA A 569 -11.82 -8.33 14.02
N ALA A 570 -10.64 -8.96 14.13
CA ALA A 570 -10.16 -9.90 13.12
C ALA A 570 -11.06 -11.14 13.04
N HIS A 571 -11.39 -11.53 11.81
CA HIS A 571 -12.29 -12.64 11.49
C HIS A 571 -11.68 -14.03 11.73
#